data_AF-A0A836UVU1-F1
#
_entry.id   AF-A0A836UVU1-F1
#
_cell.length_a   1.000
_cell.length_b   1.000
_cell.length_c   1.000
_cell.angle_alpha   90.00
_cell.angle_beta   90.00
_cell.angle_gamma   90.00
#
_symmetry.space_group_name_H-M   'P 1'
#
loop_
_entity.id
_entity.type
_entity.pdbx_description
1 polymer ?
#
loop_
_entity_poly.entity_id
_entity_poly.type
_entity_poly.pdbx_seq_one_letter_code
_entity_poly.pdbx_strand_id
1 'polypeptide(L)' 'MYSQYETTVINRRRLHDLLTWVNQKYYLEYEVVQENRDVFYVIFHDLNIKQTVAIQEQIKGSSQPEHFHLH' A
#
# COMPACT_ATOMS: atom_id res chain seq x y z
N MET A 1 7.93 -9.57 15.66
CA MET A 1 8.49 -8.23 15.39
C MET A 1 7.46 -7.53 14.53
N TYR A 2 6.83 -6.49 15.06
CA TYR A 2 5.90 -5.65 14.28
C TYR A 2 6.75 -4.71 13.42
N SER A 3 6.41 -4.60 12.14
CA SER A 3 7.19 -3.85 11.17
C SER A 3 6.29 -2.93 10.38
N GLN A 4 6.87 -1.84 9.90
CA GLN A 4 6.24 -0.96 8.92
C GLN A 4 6.41 -1.55 7.53
N TYR A 5 5.43 -1.31 6.65
CA TYR A 5 5.55 -1.57 5.22
C TYR A 5 5.18 -0.31 4.45
N GLU A 6 6.09 0.11 3.59
CA GLU A 6 6.01 1.34 2.83
C GLU A 6 5.87 1.02 1.34
N THR A 7 5.01 1.74 0.65
CA THR A 7 4.74 1.51 -0.76
C THR A 7 4.23 2.76 -1.46
N THR A 8 4.41 2.81 -2.79
CA THR A 8 3.89 3.88 -3.63
C THR A 8 2.71 3.35 -4.43
N VAL A 9 1.59 4.07 -4.34
CA VAL A 9 0.38 3.79 -5.11
C VAL A 9 0.16 4.91 -6.11
N ILE A 10 0.05 4.55 -7.38
CA ILE A 10 -0.28 5.47 -8.46
C ILE A 10 -1.79 5.38 -8.70
N ASN A 11 -2.42 6.52 -8.95
CA ASN A 11 -3.85 6.72 -9.18
C ASN A 11 -4.70 6.66 -7.90
N ARG A 12 -5.52 7.70 -7.70
CA ARG A 12 -6.40 7.84 -6.52
C ARG A 12 -7.41 6.69 -6.37
N ARG A 13 -7.90 6.12 -7.47
CA ARG A 13 -8.82 4.97 -7.43
C ARG A 13 -8.14 3.75 -6.82
N ARG A 14 -6.90 3.46 -7.23
CA ARG A 14 -6.13 2.34 -6.69
C ARG A 14 -5.78 2.51 -5.23
N LEU A 15 -5.45 3.73 -4.82
CA LEU A 15 -5.28 4.05 -3.41
C LEU A 15 -6.55 3.73 -2.63
N HIS A 16 -7.71 4.23 -3.11
CA HIS A 16 -8.98 4.01 -2.45
C HIS A 16 -9.34 2.52 -2.33
N ASP A 17 -9.14 1.75 -3.41
CA ASP A 17 -9.40 0.30 -3.43
C ASP A 17 -8.48 -0.45 -2.45
N LEU A 18 -7.19 -0.10 -2.41
CA LEU A 18 -6.22 -0.67 -1.47
C LEU A 18 -6.62 -0.38 -0.02
N LEU A 19 -6.87 0.89 0.33
CA LEU A 19 -7.20 1.28 1.70
C LEU A 19 -8.52 0.67 2.17
N THR A 20 -9.51 0.59 1.28
CA THR A 20 -10.79 -0.09 1.56
C THR A 20 -10.58 -1.56 1.89
N TRP A 21 -9.82 -2.26 1.04
CA TRP A 21 -9.53 -3.69 1.25
C TRP A 21 -8.74 -3.94 2.54
N VAL A 22 -7.70 -3.13 2.79
CA VAL A 22 -6.88 -3.23 4.00
C VAL A 22 -7.72 -3.00 5.26
N ASN A 23 -8.54 -1.95 5.26
CA ASN A 23 -9.36 -1.61 6.41
C ASN A 23 -10.42 -2.68 6.70
N GLN A 24 -11.07 -3.23 5.67
CA GLN A 24 -12.05 -4.30 5.84
C GLN A 24 -11.45 -5.60 6.40
N LYS A 25 -10.22 -5.91 6.01
CA LYS A 25 -9.60 -7.20 6.32
C LYS A 25 -8.76 -7.19 7.59
N TYR A 26 -8.10 -6.09 7.89
CA TYR A 26 -7.06 -6.03 8.91
C TYR A 26 -7.20 -4.89 9.92
N TYR A 27 -8.07 -3.89 9.69
CA TYR A 27 -8.26 -2.74 10.58
C TYR A 27 -6.93 -2.08 11.01
N LEU A 28 -6.08 -1.80 10.03
CA LEU A 28 -4.72 -1.30 10.26
C LEU A 28 -4.67 0.21 10.31
N GLU A 29 -3.77 0.74 11.14
CA GLU A 29 -3.35 2.12 11.07
C GLU A 29 -2.42 2.32 9.86
N TYR A 30 -2.65 3.41 9.13
CA TYR A 30 -1.86 3.78 7.97
C TYR A 30 -1.73 5.29 7.82
N GLU A 31 -0.65 5.72 7.19
CA GLU A 31 -0.42 7.10 6.78
C GLU A 31 -0.40 7.17 5.25
N VAL A 32 -0.94 8.26 4.70
CA VAL A 32 -0.88 8.55 3.27
C VAL A 32 -0.30 9.94 3.06
N VAL A 33 0.82 10.01 2.35
CA VAL A 33 1.44 11.26 1.91
C VAL A 33 1.23 11.40 0.41
N GLN A 34 0.57 12.46 0.00
CA GLN A 34 0.40 12.77 -1.42
C GLN A 34 1.63 13.54 -1.91
N GLU A 35 2.41 12.93 -2.81
CA GLU A 35 3.58 13.58 -3.41
C GLU A 35 3.15 14.47 -4.57
N ASN A 36 2.29 13.97 -5.45
CA ASN A 36 1.79 14.65 -6.64
C ASN A 36 0.32 14.31 -6.91
N ARG A 37 -0.29 14.85 -7.97
CA ARG A 37 -1.73 14.67 -8.26
C ARG A 37 -2.20 13.21 -8.23
N ASP A 38 -1.34 12.29 -8.68
CA ASP A 38 -1.66 10.87 -8.85
C ASP A 38 -0.68 9.92 -8.17
N VAL A 39 0.26 10.42 -7.35
CA VAL A 39 1.27 9.61 -6.67
C VAL A 39 1.11 9.74 -5.16
N PHE A 40 0.93 8.59 -4.50
CA PHE A 40 0.66 8.50 -3.07
C PHE A 40 1.65 7.55 -2.41
N TYR A 41 2.35 8.03 -1.39
CA TYR A 41 3.16 7.21 -0.51
C TYR A 41 2.29 6.71 0.64
N VAL A 42 2.30 5.40 0.90
CA VAL A 42 1.47 4.76 1.92
C VAL A 42 2.35 3.98 2.88
N ILE A 43 2.16 4.23 4.17
CA ILE A 43 2.87 3.57 5.26
C ILE A 43 1.84 2.80 6.07
N PHE A 44 2.00 1.48 6.17
CA PHE A 44 1.17 0.62 7.02
C PHE A 44 1.94 0.27 8.29
N HIS A 45 1.33 0.49 9.44
CA HIS A 45 1.94 0.26 10.76
C HIS A 45 1.54 -1.10 11.33
N ASP A 46 2.33 -1.56 12.30
CA ASP A 46 2.08 -2.77 13.10
C ASP A 46 1.73 -4.03 12.30
N LEU A 47 2.41 -4.23 11.17
CA LEU A 47 2.20 -5.41 10.35
C LEU A 47 2.97 -6.62 10.88
N ASN A 48 2.32 -7.78 10.80
CA ASN A 48 3.02 -9.06 10.78
C ASN A 48 3.36 -9.49 9.34
N ILE A 49 4.29 -10.42 9.22
CA ILE A 49 4.80 -10.90 7.92
C ILE A 49 3.71 -11.38 6.96
N LYS A 50 2.64 -12.01 7.47
CA LYS A 50 1.54 -12.51 6.63
C LYS A 50 0.73 -11.35 6.06
N GLN A 51 0.50 -10.30 6.85
CA GLN A 51 -0.19 -9.09 6.40
C GLN A 51 0.67 -8.33 5.38
N THR A 52 1.96 -8.18 5.63
CA THR A 52 2.90 -7.54 4.68
C THR A 52 2.86 -8.24 3.32
N VAL A 53 2.98 -9.57 3.28
CA VAL A 53 2.91 -10.34 2.03
C VAL A 53 1.55 -10.18 1.36
N ALA A 54 0.44 -10.24 2.12
CA ALA A 54 -0.89 -10.10 1.55
C ALA A 54 -1.13 -8.70 0.92
N ILE A 55 -0.64 -7.64 1.56
CA ILE A 55 -0.71 -6.27 1.03
C ILE A 55 0.15 -6.13 -0.23
N GLN A 56 1.37 -6.69 -0.22
CA GLN A 56 2.25 -6.71 -1.40
C GLN A 56 1.57 -7.40 -2.60
N GLU A 57 0.96 -8.56 -2.37
CA GLU A 57 0.25 -9.30 -3.42
C GLU A 57 -1.01 -8.57 -3.89
N GLN A 58 -1.74 -7.89 -3.00
CA GLN A 58 -2.90 -7.06 -3.37
C GLN A 58 -2.49 -5.91 -4.31
N ILE A 59 -1.35 -5.27 -4.04
CA ILE A 59 -0.80 -4.20 -4.87
C ILE A 59 -0.35 -4.73 -6.23
N LYS A 60 0.34 -5.87 -6.26
CA LYS A 60 0.76 -6.53 -7.51
C LYS A 60 -0.43 -7.02 -8.36
N GLY A 61 -1.43 -7.64 -7.71
CA GLY A 61 -2.62 -8.21 -8.35
C GLY A 61 -3.61 -7.15 -8.86
N SER A 62 -3.63 -5.96 -8.28
CA SER A 62 -4.45 -4.81 -8.74
C SER A 62 -3.88 -4.09 -9.96
N SER A 63 -2.90 -4.73 -10.63
CA SER A 63 -2.18 -4.33 -11.84
C SER A 63 -1.14 -3.23 -11.63
N GLN A 64 0.14 -3.61 -11.66
CA GLN A 64 1.27 -2.70 -11.86
C GLN A 64 1.10 -1.89 -13.16
N PRO A 65 1.28 -0.56 -13.15
CA PRO A 65 2.04 0.11 -14.19
C PRO A 65 3.48 0.24 -13.64
N GLU A 66 4.35 -0.63 -14.14
CA GLU A 66 5.80 -0.41 -14.18
C GLU A 66 6.49 -0.13 -12.83
N HIS A 67 7.19 -1.18 -12.39
CA HIS A 67 8.34 -1.14 -11.49
C HIS A 67 9.21 0.11 -11.74
N PHE A 68 9.07 1.17 -10.95
CA PHE A 68 10.13 2.15 -10.80
C PHE A 68 11.18 1.53 -9.86
N HIS A 69 12.17 0.87 -10.45
CA HIS A 69 13.45 0.67 -9.80
C HIS A 69 14.01 2.06 -9.47
N LEU A 70 14.01 2.43 -8.20
CA LEU A 70 14.92 3.44 -7.70
C LEU A 70 16.22 2.72 -7.35
N HIS A 71 17.18 2.90 -8.26
CA HIS A 71 18.64 2.76 -8.19
C HIS A 71 19.26 1.90 -7.08
#